data_AF-A0A6G1ZK25-F1
#
_entry.id   AF-A0A6G1ZK25-F1
#
_cell.length_a   1.000
_cell.length_b   1.000
_cell.length_c   1.000
_cell.angle_alpha   90.00
_cell.angle_beta   90.00
_cell.angle_gamma   90.00
#
_symmetry.space_group_name_H-M   'P 1'
#
loop_
_entity.id
_entity.type
_entity.pdbx_description
1 polymer ?
#
loop_
_entity_poly.entity_id
_entity_poly.type
_entity_poly.pdbx_seq_one_letter_code
_entity_poly.pdbx_strand_id
1 'polypeptide(L)'
;MKIRNLTFWIMAFMFSSCSYEFELNDINVGEKIVLYCIPCTDKDTTLIQLSRSIPVSKKGKLQNGISDAGINFTVNGKEQPVYWNENATSSLPARCYYVLGRYNEADKVDIKVSADGLPSVSSETVLPVPFPLKKVDMKLKYEINTKLQFLITFQDNADTEDYYGIRVVRRCIYTSVPDNEVTDIEYSDIEFEVDDEPLLYNKSGLNSAFDLSNDFYQNLYIWSDEQIKGKEYTLRLKTYYSPDDVSMWDGSNYKYSYKVYLYKLSRELFCYLKSVNDVKNNDLGHKGLAPIRSHYSNVENGIGVVGGCWVRETEWLCNVSKDIN
;
A
#
# COMPACT_ATOMS: atom_id res chain seq x y z
N MET A 1 12.65 34.97 59.00
CA MET A 1 12.38 33.63 58.46
C MET A 1 13.31 33.42 57.26
N LYS A 2 14.25 32.48 57.36
CA LYS A 2 15.47 32.42 56.53
C LYS A 2 15.18 32.01 55.09
N ILE A 3 15.89 32.61 54.12
CA ILE A 3 15.92 32.29 52.68
C ILE A 3 15.96 30.77 52.39
N ARG A 4 16.56 29.98 53.29
CA ARG A 4 16.61 28.51 53.22
C ARG A 4 15.23 27.83 53.25
N ASN A 5 14.22 28.43 53.90
CA ASN A 5 12.86 27.91 53.88
C ASN A 5 12.15 28.26 52.57
N LEU A 6 12.45 29.41 51.95
CA LEU A 6 11.86 29.82 50.67
C LEU A 6 12.32 28.91 49.52
N THR A 7 13.59 28.46 49.55
CA THR A 7 14.13 27.52 48.56
C THR A 7 13.42 26.16 48.62
N PHE A 8 13.08 25.68 49.82
CA PHE A 8 12.33 24.43 50.00
C PHE A 8 10.89 24.52 49.45
N TRP A 9 10.22 25.65 49.64
CA TRP A 9 8.87 25.87 49.08
C TRP A 9 8.89 25.99 47.54
N ILE A 10 9.88 26.67 46.96
CA ILE A 10 10.04 26.78 45.49
C ILE A 10 10.36 25.39 44.89
N MET A 11 11.19 24.60 45.55
CA MET A 11 11.55 23.25 45.09
C MET A 11 10.37 22.28 45.18
N ALA A 12 9.46 22.43 46.15
CA ALA A 12 8.24 21.63 46.26
C ALA A 12 7.20 21.95 45.16
N PHE A 13 7.14 23.20 44.69
CA PHE A 13 6.29 23.58 43.55
C PHE A 13 6.85 23.10 42.18
N MET A 14 8.14 22.74 42.09
CA MET A 14 8.70 22.18 40.85
C MET A 14 8.39 20.68 40.63
N PHE A 15 7.74 20.02 41.60
CA PHE A 15 7.33 18.61 41.48
C PHE A 15 5.82 18.41 41.21
N SER A 16 5.03 19.48 41.02
CA SER A 16 3.67 19.34 40.51
C SER A 16 3.72 19.07 39.00
N SER A 17 4.15 17.87 38.61
CA SER A 17 3.88 17.34 37.29
C SER A 17 2.36 17.20 37.19
N CYS A 18 1.71 17.96 36.32
CA CYS A 18 0.32 17.69 35.95
C CYS A 18 0.27 16.33 35.25
N SER A 19 0.07 15.26 36.01
CA SER A 19 -0.31 13.97 35.47
C SER A 19 -1.75 14.07 35.00
N TYR A 20 -1.94 14.16 33.69
CA TYR A 20 -3.26 14.01 33.10
C TYR A 20 -3.56 12.51 33.02
N GLU A 21 -4.34 11.99 33.97
CA GLU A 21 -4.87 10.62 33.88
C GLU A 21 -6.00 10.60 32.84
N PHE A 22 -5.77 9.89 31.74
CA PHE A 22 -6.78 9.64 30.72
C PHE A 22 -7.42 8.28 30.99
N GLU A 23 -8.62 8.27 31.56
CA GLU A 23 -9.39 7.04 31.77
C GLU A 23 -10.09 6.61 30.47
N LEU A 24 -9.64 5.48 29.90
CA LEU A 24 -10.23 4.91 28.67
C LEU A 24 -11.65 4.32 28.88
N ASN A 25 -12.07 4.15 30.13
CA ASN A 25 -13.35 3.51 30.47
C ASN A 25 -14.57 4.36 30.10
N ASP A 26 -14.41 5.69 30.02
CA ASP A 26 -15.50 6.61 29.68
C ASP A 26 -15.80 6.67 28.17
N ILE A 27 -14.99 6.00 27.35
CA ILE A 27 -15.18 5.93 25.89
C ILE A 27 -16.03 4.71 25.55
N ASN A 28 -17.35 4.88 25.64
CA ASN A 28 -18.33 3.89 25.21
C ASN A 28 -18.62 4.01 23.71
N VAL A 29 -17.65 3.62 22.88
CA VAL A 29 -17.83 3.55 21.42
C VAL A 29 -18.29 2.14 21.03
N GLY A 30 -19.39 2.06 20.28
CA GLY A 30 -19.92 0.80 19.76
C GLY A 30 -19.00 0.16 18.71
N GLU A 31 -19.18 -1.14 18.47
CA GLU A 31 -18.52 -1.83 17.36
C GLU A 31 -19.01 -1.27 16.02
N LYS A 32 -18.13 -1.27 15.02
CA LYS A 32 -18.39 -0.85 13.65
C LYS A 32 -18.01 -1.97 12.67
N ILE A 33 -18.63 -1.95 11.49
CA ILE A 33 -18.21 -2.76 10.35
C ILE A 33 -16.91 -2.19 9.80
N VAL A 34 -15.93 -3.07 9.60
CA VAL A 34 -14.72 -2.80 8.81
C VAL A 34 -14.93 -3.40 7.43
N LEU A 35 -14.88 -2.57 6.38
CA LEU A 35 -15.13 -2.95 4.99
C LEU A 35 -13.89 -2.65 4.13
N TYR A 36 -13.37 -3.67 3.46
CA TYR A 36 -12.39 -3.51 2.39
C TYR A 36 -12.94 -4.08 1.09
N CYS A 37 -13.00 -3.25 0.05
CA CYS A 37 -13.37 -3.67 -1.30
C CYS A 37 -12.54 -2.90 -2.32
N ILE A 38 -11.78 -3.61 -3.14
CA ILE A 38 -10.89 -2.99 -4.13
C ILE A 38 -11.24 -3.58 -5.50
N PRO A 39 -12.31 -3.09 -6.15
CA PRO A 39 -12.63 -3.51 -7.50
C PRO A 39 -11.53 -3.02 -8.45
N CYS A 40 -11.13 -3.86 -9.40
CA CYS A 40 -10.13 -3.48 -10.39
C CYS A 40 -10.61 -3.72 -11.81
N THR A 41 -10.32 -2.77 -12.69
CA THR A 41 -10.69 -2.84 -14.11
C THR A 41 -10.10 -4.08 -14.78
N ASP A 42 -10.90 -4.74 -15.63
CA ASP A 42 -10.56 -5.98 -16.34
C ASP A 42 -10.12 -7.17 -15.44
N LYS A 43 -10.46 -7.13 -14.15
CA LYS A 43 -10.45 -8.31 -13.28
C LYS A 43 -11.84 -8.90 -13.23
N ASP A 44 -11.92 -10.23 -13.22
CA ASP A 44 -13.19 -10.98 -13.23
C ASP A 44 -13.78 -11.21 -11.85
N THR A 45 -13.01 -10.94 -10.80
CA THR A 45 -13.37 -11.23 -9.41
C THR A 45 -13.01 -10.03 -8.54
N THR A 46 -14.00 -9.51 -7.82
CA THR A 46 -13.81 -8.45 -6.82
C THR A 46 -14.02 -9.04 -5.43
N LEU A 47 -13.03 -8.88 -4.55
CA LEU A 47 -13.10 -9.31 -3.15
C LEU A 47 -13.78 -8.24 -2.28
N ILE A 48 -14.59 -8.71 -1.33
CA ILE A 48 -15.21 -7.90 -0.29
C ILE A 48 -14.87 -8.56 1.06
N GLN A 49 -14.05 -7.87 1.86
CA GLN A 49 -13.68 -8.33 3.20
C GLN A 49 -14.44 -7.53 4.25
N LEU A 50 -15.07 -8.26 5.17
CA LEU A 50 -15.80 -7.71 6.31
C LEU A 50 -15.19 -8.20 7.61
N SER A 51 -15.08 -7.32 8.60
CA SER A 51 -14.75 -7.70 9.97
C SER A 51 -15.39 -6.75 10.99
N ARG A 52 -15.35 -7.12 12.27
CA ARG A 52 -15.86 -6.30 13.37
C ARG A 52 -14.71 -5.55 14.04
N SER A 53 -14.85 -4.23 14.18
CA SER A 53 -13.88 -3.43 14.95
C SER A 53 -13.97 -3.77 16.43
N ILE A 54 -12.85 -3.72 17.15
CA ILE A 54 -12.82 -3.88 18.61
C ILE A 54 -12.57 -2.50 19.23
N PRO A 55 -13.53 -1.93 19.99
CA PRO A 55 -13.32 -0.69 20.71
C PRO A 55 -12.15 -0.83 21.69
N VAL A 56 -11.33 0.21 21.82
CA VAL A 56 -10.15 0.21 22.72
C VAL A 56 -10.52 -0.09 24.18
N SER A 57 -11.72 0.29 24.60
CA SER A 57 -12.27 0.02 25.94
C SER A 57 -12.69 -1.45 26.16
N LYS A 58 -12.71 -2.29 25.11
CA LYS A 58 -13.15 -3.69 25.20
C LYS A 58 -12.00 -4.65 24.87
N LYS A 59 -11.89 -5.73 25.64
CA LYS A 59 -11.06 -6.89 25.27
C LYS A 59 -11.83 -7.76 24.28
N GLY A 60 -11.23 -8.00 23.12
CA GLY A 60 -11.81 -8.85 22.08
C GLY A 60 -10.72 -9.53 21.25
N LYS A 61 -11.10 -10.56 20.50
CA LYS A 61 -10.27 -11.13 19.43
C LYS A 61 -10.78 -10.62 18.09
N LEU A 62 -9.86 -10.30 17.19
CA LEU A 62 -10.22 -9.93 15.82
C LEU A 62 -11.00 -11.09 15.19
N GLN A 63 -12.20 -10.79 14.70
CA GLN A 63 -13.02 -11.75 13.98
C GLN A 63 -12.84 -11.51 12.48
N ASN A 64 -12.38 -12.55 11.78
CA ASN A 64 -12.26 -12.53 10.33
C ASN A 64 -13.57 -12.97 9.70
N GLY A 65 -14.14 -12.12 8.85
CA GLY A 65 -15.42 -12.37 8.20
C GLY A 65 -16.61 -12.02 9.11
N ILE A 66 -17.69 -11.59 8.47
CA ILE A 66 -19.03 -11.50 9.08
C ILE A 66 -19.93 -12.35 8.18
N SER A 67 -20.26 -13.58 8.60
CA SER A 67 -21.23 -14.39 7.84
C SER A 67 -22.61 -13.75 7.89
N ASP A 68 -23.45 -14.08 6.90
CA ASP A 68 -24.85 -13.65 6.83
C ASP A 68 -25.06 -12.12 6.80
N ALA A 69 -24.04 -11.37 6.40
CA ALA A 69 -24.17 -9.94 6.11
C ALA A 69 -25.03 -9.71 4.86
N GLY A 70 -25.95 -8.76 4.93
CA GLY A 70 -26.67 -8.25 3.76
C GLY A 70 -25.77 -7.31 2.98
N ILE A 71 -25.39 -7.68 1.77
CA ILE A 71 -24.52 -6.89 0.89
C ILE A 71 -25.28 -6.55 -0.40
N ASN A 72 -25.46 -5.27 -0.66
CA ASN A 72 -25.89 -4.78 -1.97
C ASN A 72 -24.67 -4.17 -2.67
N PHE A 73 -24.19 -4.85 -3.72
CA PHE A 73 -23.11 -4.38 -4.57
C PHE A 73 -23.66 -4.03 -5.94
N THR A 74 -23.50 -2.79 -6.38
CA THR A 74 -23.99 -2.33 -7.67
C THR A 74 -22.87 -1.77 -8.53
N VAL A 75 -22.96 -2.00 -9.84
CA VAL A 75 -22.09 -1.39 -10.84
C VAL A 75 -22.98 -0.57 -11.76
N ASN A 76 -22.74 0.73 -11.85
CA ASN A 76 -23.57 1.69 -12.58
C ASN A 76 -25.06 1.59 -12.21
N GLY A 77 -25.35 1.38 -10.92
CA GLY A 77 -26.70 1.20 -10.39
C GLY A 77 -27.34 -0.18 -10.65
N LYS A 78 -26.66 -1.10 -11.34
CA LYS A 78 -27.13 -2.47 -11.56
C LYS A 78 -26.57 -3.41 -10.49
N GLU A 79 -27.46 -4.06 -9.74
CA GLU A 79 -27.10 -5.05 -8.72
C GLU A 79 -26.33 -6.23 -9.32
N GLN A 80 -25.29 -6.66 -8.60
CA GLN A 80 -24.47 -7.82 -8.91
C GLN A 80 -24.69 -8.92 -7.86
N PRO A 81 -24.65 -10.20 -8.25
CA PRO A 81 -24.72 -11.30 -7.30
C PRO A 81 -23.46 -11.33 -6.42
N VAL A 82 -23.66 -11.40 -5.11
CA VAL A 82 -22.60 -11.50 -4.11
C VAL A 82 -22.56 -12.93 -3.56
N TYR A 83 -21.36 -13.49 -3.49
CA TYR A 83 -21.13 -14.87 -3.05
C TYR A 83 -20.29 -14.89 -1.77
N TRP A 84 -20.56 -15.87 -0.90
CA TRP A 84 -19.78 -16.11 0.31
C TRP A 84 -18.78 -17.24 0.08
N ASN A 85 -17.55 -17.06 0.56
CA ASN A 85 -16.51 -18.07 0.55
C ASN A 85 -16.09 -18.42 1.99
N GLU A 86 -16.45 -19.61 2.46
CA GLU A 86 -16.15 -20.05 3.82
C GLU A 86 -14.66 -20.43 3.97
N ASN A 87 -14.12 -21.21 3.03
CA ASN A 87 -12.80 -21.82 3.10
C ASN A 87 -11.82 -21.17 2.13
N ALA A 88 -10.54 -21.08 2.50
CA ALA A 88 -9.52 -20.56 1.59
C ALA A 88 -9.38 -21.46 0.36
N THR A 89 -9.23 -20.84 -0.81
CA THR A 89 -8.90 -21.50 -2.07
C THR A 89 -7.55 -20.98 -2.59
N SER A 90 -7.10 -21.47 -3.74
CA SER A 90 -5.91 -20.92 -4.41
C SER A 90 -6.05 -19.43 -4.77
N SER A 91 -7.28 -18.94 -4.89
CA SER A 91 -7.56 -17.61 -5.47
C SER A 91 -8.33 -16.68 -4.52
N LEU A 92 -8.97 -17.22 -3.47
CA LEU A 92 -9.81 -16.48 -2.54
C LEU A 92 -9.44 -16.81 -1.09
N PRO A 93 -9.35 -15.80 -0.20
CA PRO A 93 -9.18 -16.04 1.23
C PRO A 93 -10.41 -16.69 1.85
N ALA A 94 -10.25 -17.33 3.01
CA ALA A 94 -11.37 -17.86 3.79
C ALA A 94 -12.21 -16.71 4.37
N ARG A 95 -13.50 -16.98 4.61
CA ARG A 95 -14.45 -16.09 5.30
C ARG A 95 -14.55 -14.69 4.67
N CYS A 96 -14.67 -14.65 3.34
CA CYS A 96 -14.83 -13.41 2.58
C CYS A 96 -16.03 -13.48 1.65
N TYR A 97 -16.47 -12.32 1.18
CA TYR A 97 -17.42 -12.21 0.07
C TYR A 97 -16.67 -11.90 -1.23
N TYR A 98 -17.29 -12.24 -2.36
CA TYR A 98 -16.79 -11.88 -3.67
C TYR A 98 -17.92 -11.66 -4.67
N VAL A 99 -17.63 -10.88 -5.71
CA VAL A 99 -18.50 -10.63 -6.85
C VAL A 99 -17.78 -11.05 -8.11
N LEU A 100 -18.52 -11.66 -9.04
CA LEU A 100 -18.01 -12.05 -10.35
C LEU A 100 -18.46 -11.04 -11.40
N GLY A 101 -17.52 -10.58 -12.22
CA GLY A 101 -17.77 -9.64 -13.29
C GLY A 101 -16.49 -8.91 -13.69
N ARG A 102 -16.34 -8.66 -15.00
CA ARG A 102 -15.33 -7.76 -15.53
C ARG A 102 -15.92 -6.37 -15.70
N TYR A 103 -15.28 -5.40 -15.07
CA TYR A 103 -15.70 -3.99 -15.10
C TYR A 103 -14.74 -3.15 -15.92
N ASN A 104 -15.26 -2.05 -16.46
CA ASN A 104 -14.55 -1.14 -17.33
C ASN A 104 -14.09 0.12 -16.59
N GLU A 105 -13.22 0.89 -17.23
CA GLU A 105 -12.90 2.24 -16.78
C GLU A 105 -14.16 3.09 -16.63
N ALA A 106 -14.14 4.02 -15.67
CA ALA A 106 -15.24 4.92 -15.32
C ALA A 106 -16.52 4.25 -14.80
N ASP A 107 -16.59 2.91 -14.71
CA ASP A 107 -17.69 2.23 -14.01
C ASP A 107 -17.74 2.69 -12.54
N LYS A 108 -18.93 3.08 -12.10
CA LYS A 108 -19.19 3.43 -10.70
C LYS A 108 -19.57 2.18 -9.93
N VAL A 109 -18.86 1.93 -8.84
CA VAL A 109 -19.18 0.85 -7.90
C VAL A 109 -19.73 1.46 -6.62
N ASP A 110 -20.91 1.02 -6.22
CA ASP A 110 -21.53 1.38 -4.94
C ASP A 110 -21.75 0.11 -4.12
N ILE A 111 -21.43 0.16 -2.83
CA ILE A 111 -21.63 -0.95 -1.91
C ILE A 111 -22.34 -0.49 -0.63
N LYS A 112 -23.35 -1.25 -0.22
CA LYS A 112 -24.06 -1.10 1.04
C LYS A 112 -24.02 -2.41 1.80
N VAL A 113 -23.68 -2.35 3.08
CA VAL A 113 -23.53 -3.53 3.94
C VAL A 113 -24.31 -3.35 5.23
N SER A 114 -25.06 -4.37 5.61
CA SER A 114 -25.75 -4.48 6.90
C SER A 114 -25.38 -5.79 7.58
N ALA A 115 -25.13 -5.75 8.88
CA ALA A 115 -24.83 -6.92 9.69
C ALA A 115 -25.55 -6.83 11.04
N ASP A 116 -25.91 -7.97 11.62
CA ASP A 116 -26.67 -8.00 12.86
C ASP A 116 -25.92 -7.33 14.01
N GLY A 117 -26.64 -6.49 14.76
CA GLY A 117 -26.10 -5.70 15.88
C GLY A 117 -25.09 -4.61 15.50
N LEU A 118 -24.92 -4.27 14.21
CA LEU A 118 -24.00 -3.23 13.75
C LEU A 118 -24.69 -2.15 12.91
N PRO A 119 -24.22 -0.89 12.96
CA PRO A 119 -24.66 0.14 12.02
C PRO A 119 -24.41 -0.29 10.57
N SER A 120 -25.38 -0.04 9.69
CA SER A 120 -25.18 -0.25 8.26
C SER A 120 -24.16 0.74 7.70
N VAL A 121 -23.36 0.29 6.74
CA VAL A 121 -22.30 1.07 6.12
C VAL A 121 -22.52 1.20 4.63
N SER A 122 -21.99 2.28 4.06
CA SER A 122 -22.00 2.48 2.62
C SER A 122 -20.71 3.13 2.15
N SER A 123 -20.35 2.87 0.89
CA SER A 123 -19.22 3.51 0.24
C SER A 123 -19.31 3.35 -1.27
N GLU A 124 -18.53 4.13 -1.99
CA GLU A 124 -18.50 4.13 -3.44
C GLU A 124 -17.09 4.42 -3.97
N THR A 125 -16.85 4.04 -5.22
CA THR A 125 -15.65 4.40 -5.98
C THR A 125 -15.96 4.41 -7.47
N VAL A 126 -15.17 5.15 -8.24
CA VAL A 126 -15.15 5.07 -9.70
C VAL A 126 -13.89 4.33 -10.14
N LEU A 127 -14.02 3.41 -11.10
CA LEU A 127 -12.88 2.67 -11.62
C LEU A 127 -11.99 3.58 -12.48
N PRO A 128 -10.68 3.60 -12.20
CA PRO A 128 -9.78 4.49 -12.91
C PRO A 128 -9.54 4.03 -14.35
N VAL A 129 -9.16 4.99 -15.20
CA VAL A 129 -8.71 4.76 -16.57
C VAL A 129 -7.33 4.06 -16.60
N PRO A 130 -6.92 3.46 -17.72
CA PRO A 130 -5.63 2.83 -17.90
C PRO A 130 -4.45 3.74 -17.59
N PHE A 131 -3.37 3.15 -17.05
CA PHE A 131 -2.11 3.87 -16.85
C PHE A 131 -1.51 4.27 -18.22
N PRO A 132 -1.28 5.57 -18.47
CA PRO A 132 -0.91 6.13 -19.77
C PRO A 132 0.58 5.96 -20.11
N LEU A 133 1.04 4.71 -20.06
CA LEU A 133 2.43 4.35 -20.32
C LEU A 133 2.80 4.57 -21.78
N LYS A 134 3.98 5.15 -21.97
CA LYS A 134 4.66 5.24 -23.26
C LYS A 134 5.76 4.19 -23.37
N LYS A 135 6.56 4.01 -22.32
CA LYS A 135 7.75 3.17 -22.38
C LYS A 135 8.21 2.66 -21.01
N VAL A 136 8.70 1.42 -20.98
CA VAL A 136 9.47 0.85 -19.87
C VAL A 136 10.86 0.47 -20.40
N ASP A 137 11.92 0.98 -19.78
CA ASP A 137 13.29 0.58 -20.02
C ASP A 137 13.98 0.17 -18.71
N MET A 138 15.04 -0.64 -18.84
CA MET A 138 15.99 -0.94 -17.78
C MET A 138 17.41 -0.63 -18.26
N LYS A 139 18.21 0.02 -17.42
CA LYS A 139 19.61 0.36 -17.72
C LYS A 139 20.49 0.23 -16.49
N LEU A 140 21.78 -0.01 -16.71
CA LEU A 140 22.79 0.10 -15.66
C LEU A 140 23.15 1.56 -15.45
N LYS A 141 23.22 1.97 -14.18
CA LYS A 141 23.77 3.25 -13.77
C LYS A 141 25.10 2.98 -13.05
N TYR A 142 26.19 3.40 -13.67
CA TYR A 142 27.54 3.18 -13.14
C TYR A 142 27.85 4.25 -12.08
N GLU A 143 27.67 3.86 -10.82
CA GLU A 143 28.08 4.60 -9.63
C GLU A 143 29.11 3.74 -8.85
N ILE A 144 29.57 4.19 -7.67
CA ILE A 144 30.51 3.42 -6.81
C ILE A 144 30.02 1.97 -6.65
N ASN A 145 28.72 1.80 -6.46
CA ASN A 145 28.03 0.53 -6.61
C ASN A 145 27.16 0.61 -7.86
N THR A 146 27.39 -0.25 -8.86
CA THR A 146 26.54 -0.31 -10.06
C THR A 146 25.09 -0.54 -9.65
N LYS A 147 24.18 0.33 -10.12
CA LYS A 147 22.75 0.24 -9.84
C LYS A 147 22.00 -0.21 -11.08
N LEU A 148 20.91 -0.93 -10.86
CA LEU A 148 19.90 -1.17 -11.88
C LEU A 148 18.88 -0.05 -11.80
N GLN A 149 18.62 0.61 -12.92
CA GLN A 149 17.67 1.71 -13.01
C GLN A 149 16.50 1.35 -13.92
N PHE A 150 15.29 1.43 -13.38
CA PHE A 150 14.04 1.34 -14.13
C PHE A 150 13.64 2.75 -14.58
N LEU A 151 13.28 2.87 -15.86
CA LEU A 151 12.86 4.11 -16.49
C LEU A 151 11.44 3.92 -17.03
N ILE A 152 10.46 4.53 -16.37
CA ILE A 152 9.04 4.40 -16.72
C ILE A 152 8.55 5.73 -17.26
N THR A 153 8.35 5.81 -18.58
CA THR A 153 7.90 7.02 -19.25
C THR A 153 6.40 6.95 -19.51
N PHE A 154 5.68 7.98 -19.09
CA PHE A 154 4.22 8.07 -19.21
C PHE A 154 3.77 9.52 -19.40
N GLN A 155 2.57 9.68 -19.95
CA GLN A 155 1.96 10.99 -20.21
C GLN A 155 0.81 11.23 -19.25
N ASP A 156 0.94 12.23 -18.39
CA ASP A 156 -0.15 12.65 -17.51
C ASP A 156 -1.24 13.42 -18.26
N ASN A 157 -2.48 13.38 -17.77
CA ASN A 157 -3.60 14.11 -18.33
C ASN A 157 -3.86 15.39 -17.53
N ALA A 158 -3.74 16.55 -18.17
CA ALA A 158 -3.89 17.85 -17.52
C ALA A 158 -5.29 18.11 -16.93
N ASP A 159 -6.31 17.43 -17.45
CA ASP A 159 -7.72 17.68 -17.11
C ASP A 159 -8.21 16.83 -15.93
N THR A 160 -7.42 15.87 -15.47
CA THR A 160 -7.78 14.94 -14.38
C THR A 160 -6.87 15.11 -13.17
N GLU A 161 -7.37 14.74 -12.00
CA GLU A 161 -6.53 14.54 -10.80
C GLU A 161 -6.20 13.06 -10.72
N ASP A 162 -4.92 12.74 -10.71
CA ASP A 162 -4.47 11.44 -11.12
C ASP A 162 -3.49 10.83 -10.10
N TYR A 163 -3.78 9.58 -9.73
CA TYR A 163 -3.04 8.87 -8.70
C TYR A 163 -2.44 7.60 -9.28
N TYR A 164 -1.16 7.40 -9.01
CA TYR A 164 -0.35 6.39 -9.65
C TYR A 164 0.34 5.51 -8.62
N GLY A 165 0.70 4.29 -9.04
CA GLY A 165 1.52 3.39 -8.26
C GLY A 165 2.40 2.49 -9.12
N ILE A 166 3.49 2.00 -8.52
CA ILE A 166 4.39 1.03 -9.15
C ILE A 166 4.92 0.04 -8.12
N ARG A 167 5.02 -1.22 -8.55
CA ARG A 167 5.70 -2.31 -7.84
C ARG A 167 6.51 -3.11 -8.85
N VAL A 168 7.68 -3.59 -8.46
CA VAL A 168 8.49 -4.47 -9.31
C VAL A 168 8.78 -5.75 -8.57
N VAL A 169 8.48 -6.87 -9.22
CA VAL A 169 8.80 -8.22 -8.74
C VAL A 169 10.01 -8.72 -9.49
N ARG A 170 11.02 -9.17 -8.76
CA ARG A 170 12.17 -9.90 -9.29
C ARG A 170 11.93 -11.39 -9.17
N ARG A 171 12.24 -12.10 -10.25
CA ARG A 171 12.31 -13.56 -10.31
C ARG A 171 13.76 -13.98 -10.48
N CYS A 172 14.25 -14.86 -9.61
CA CYS A 172 15.53 -15.55 -9.75
C CYS A 172 15.26 -17.00 -10.15
N ILE A 173 15.84 -17.46 -11.25
CA ILE A 173 15.75 -18.86 -11.69
C ILE A 173 17.10 -19.51 -11.46
N TYR A 174 17.13 -20.55 -10.62
CA TYR A 174 18.31 -21.35 -10.35
C TYR A 174 18.31 -22.57 -11.28
N THR A 175 19.39 -22.77 -12.02
CA THR A 175 19.56 -23.88 -12.97
C THR A 175 20.84 -24.65 -12.64
N SER A 176 20.75 -25.97 -12.44
CA SER A 176 21.92 -26.84 -12.30
C SER A 176 22.76 -26.79 -13.58
N VAL A 177 24.04 -26.40 -13.51
CA VAL A 177 24.93 -26.43 -14.71
C VAL A 177 25.16 -27.85 -15.21
N PRO A 178 25.40 -28.88 -14.35
CA PRO A 178 25.58 -30.25 -14.82
C PRO A 178 24.41 -30.82 -15.63
N ASP A 179 23.17 -30.58 -15.17
CA ASP A 179 21.97 -31.24 -15.72
C ASP A 179 21.13 -30.31 -16.61
N ASN A 180 21.42 -29.01 -16.58
CA ASN A 180 20.66 -27.95 -17.25
C ASN A 180 19.16 -27.95 -16.87
N GLU A 181 18.85 -28.33 -15.63
CA GLU A 181 17.51 -28.38 -15.07
C GLU A 181 17.28 -27.24 -14.08
N VAL A 182 16.08 -26.67 -14.09
CA VAL A 182 15.67 -25.64 -13.11
C VAL A 182 15.48 -26.32 -11.76
N THR A 183 16.27 -25.90 -10.77
CA THR A 183 16.24 -26.45 -9.42
C THR A 183 15.34 -25.65 -8.50
N ASP A 184 15.25 -24.34 -8.70
CA ASP A 184 14.40 -23.46 -7.89
C ASP A 184 14.02 -22.17 -8.63
N ILE A 185 12.92 -21.54 -8.19
CA ILE A 185 12.46 -20.23 -8.66
C ILE A 185 12.02 -19.39 -7.46
N GLU A 186 12.76 -18.32 -7.19
CA GLU A 186 12.45 -17.38 -6.12
C GLU A 186 11.80 -16.10 -6.67
N TYR A 187 10.83 -15.57 -5.93
CA TYR A 187 10.18 -14.30 -6.21
C TYR A 187 10.39 -13.34 -5.04
N SER A 188 10.74 -12.08 -5.34
CA SER A 188 10.93 -11.04 -4.32
C SER A 188 10.48 -9.68 -4.83
N ASP A 189 9.87 -8.90 -3.95
CA ASP A 189 9.56 -7.50 -4.23
C ASP A 189 10.82 -6.66 -4.15
N ILE A 190 11.03 -5.80 -5.14
CA ILE A 190 12.17 -4.89 -5.19
C ILE A 190 11.91 -3.68 -4.30
N GLU A 191 12.86 -3.42 -3.42
CA GLU A 191 12.99 -2.15 -2.73
C GLU A 191 13.83 -1.18 -3.58
N PHE A 192 13.34 0.05 -3.71
CA PHE A 192 13.95 1.13 -4.46
C PHE A 192 14.55 2.20 -3.56
N GLU A 193 15.69 2.72 -3.99
CA GLU A 193 16.27 3.97 -3.51
C GLU A 193 15.53 5.14 -4.18
N VAL A 194 14.71 5.84 -3.41
CA VAL A 194 13.84 6.92 -3.90
C VAL A 194 14.38 8.32 -3.64
N ASP A 195 15.58 8.46 -3.07
CA ASP A 195 16.15 9.74 -2.66
C ASP A 195 16.34 10.73 -3.83
N ASP A 196 16.57 10.20 -5.03
CA ASP A 196 16.76 11.00 -6.25
C ASP A 196 15.49 11.10 -7.12
N GLU A 197 14.33 10.63 -6.65
CA GLU A 197 13.08 10.62 -7.41
C GLU A 197 12.05 11.60 -6.80
N PRO A 198 11.89 12.81 -7.37
CA PRO A 198 11.04 13.88 -6.80
C PRO A 198 9.57 13.50 -6.58
N LEU A 199 9.03 12.54 -7.34
CA LEU A 199 7.64 12.10 -7.16
C LEU A 199 7.44 11.20 -5.93
N LEU A 200 8.50 10.55 -5.46
CA LEU A 200 8.45 9.58 -4.36
C LEU A 200 9.21 10.06 -3.12
N TYR A 201 10.14 10.98 -3.29
CA TYR A 201 10.87 11.59 -2.18
C TYR A 201 9.93 12.52 -1.38
N ASN A 202 9.58 12.10 -0.17
CA ASN A 202 8.67 12.84 0.70
C ASN A 202 9.35 13.31 2.01
N LYS A 203 10.65 13.06 2.20
CA LYS A 203 11.35 13.49 3.41
C LYS A 203 11.44 15.02 3.40
N SER A 204 10.76 15.65 4.35
CA SER A 204 10.78 17.10 4.55
C SER A 204 10.86 17.45 6.04
N GLY A 205 11.43 18.61 6.35
CA GLY A 205 11.54 19.13 7.71
C GLY A 205 12.34 18.23 8.66
N LEU A 206 11.73 17.84 9.78
CA LEU A 206 12.38 17.00 10.80
C LEU A 206 12.68 15.58 10.28
N ASN A 207 11.87 15.05 9.37
CA ASN A 207 12.10 13.71 8.82
C ASN A 207 13.41 13.65 8.02
N SER A 208 13.71 14.70 7.24
CA SER A 208 15.01 14.83 6.56
C SER A 208 16.16 15.12 7.54
N ALA A 209 15.92 15.90 8.59
CA ALA A 209 16.97 16.26 9.56
C ALA A 209 17.42 15.08 10.43
N PHE A 210 16.52 14.13 10.70
CA PHE A 210 16.77 12.95 11.54
C PHE A 210 16.86 11.64 10.76
N ASP A 211 16.88 11.71 9.42
CA ASP A 211 16.89 10.55 8.52
C ASP A 211 15.84 9.47 8.90
N LEU A 212 14.62 9.92 9.16
CA LEU A 212 13.50 9.04 9.55
C LEU A 212 13.04 8.19 8.35
N SER A 213 12.35 7.09 8.63
CA SER A 213 11.91 6.10 7.64
C SER A 213 11.05 6.72 6.53
N ASN A 214 11.20 6.19 5.30
CA ASN A 214 10.36 6.52 4.16
C ASN A 214 9.97 5.22 3.44
N ASP A 215 9.28 4.36 4.17
CA ASP A 215 8.88 3.06 3.67
C ASP A 215 7.55 3.14 2.93
N PHE A 216 7.40 2.27 1.94
CA PHE A 216 6.15 2.06 1.23
C PHE A 216 5.53 0.71 1.62
N TYR A 217 4.23 0.71 1.90
CA TYR A 217 3.49 -0.51 2.24
C TYR A 217 3.61 -1.55 1.12
N GLN A 218 4.15 -2.72 1.45
CA GLN A 218 4.41 -3.83 0.52
C GLN A 218 5.22 -3.44 -0.74
N ASN A 219 6.15 -2.48 -0.63
CA ASN A 219 6.96 -1.98 -1.76
C ASN A 219 6.10 -1.49 -2.95
N LEU A 220 4.90 -0.99 -2.66
CA LEU A 220 4.04 -0.29 -3.62
C LEU A 220 4.29 1.21 -3.52
N TYR A 221 5.07 1.74 -4.44
CA TYR A 221 5.45 3.15 -4.51
C TYR A 221 4.34 3.94 -5.18
N ILE A 222 3.73 4.89 -4.46
CA ILE A 222 2.56 5.66 -4.94
C ILE A 222 2.86 7.16 -4.98
N TRP A 223 2.22 7.87 -5.92
CA TRP A 223 2.34 9.32 -6.06
C TRP A 223 1.09 9.93 -6.71
N SER A 224 0.92 11.26 -6.59
CA SER A 224 -0.08 12.05 -7.32
C SER A 224 0.56 12.79 -8.49
N ASP A 225 -0.26 13.26 -9.43
CA ASP A 225 0.14 14.03 -10.61
C ASP A 225 0.49 15.49 -10.33
N GLU A 226 0.34 15.99 -9.11
CA GLU A 226 0.48 17.42 -8.76
C GLU A 226 1.75 18.07 -9.31
N GLN A 227 2.88 17.35 -9.35
CA GLN A 227 4.17 17.85 -9.83
C GLN A 227 4.35 17.73 -11.37
N ILE A 228 3.53 16.92 -12.03
CA ILE A 228 3.66 16.52 -13.44
C ILE A 228 2.40 16.74 -14.27
N LYS A 229 1.44 17.53 -13.76
CA LYS A 229 0.15 17.79 -14.40
C LYS A 229 0.26 18.11 -15.89
N GLY A 230 -0.32 17.24 -16.72
CA GLY A 230 -0.34 17.33 -18.18
C GLY A 230 0.99 17.07 -18.90
N LYS A 231 2.04 16.65 -18.19
CA LYS A 231 3.38 16.51 -18.74
C LYS A 231 3.73 15.04 -18.97
N GLU A 232 4.60 14.82 -19.94
CA GLU A 232 5.34 13.56 -20.02
C GLU A 232 6.39 13.55 -18.90
N TYR A 233 6.45 12.45 -18.16
CA TYR A 233 7.44 12.24 -17.11
C TYR A 233 8.08 10.87 -17.24
N THR A 234 9.36 10.79 -16.89
CA THR A 234 10.09 9.54 -16.76
C THR A 234 10.45 9.33 -15.29
N LEU A 235 9.76 8.39 -14.64
CA LEU A 235 10.08 7.91 -13.30
C LEU A 235 11.37 7.11 -13.33
N ARG A 236 12.28 7.40 -12.39
CA ARG A 236 13.63 6.83 -12.32
C ARG A 236 13.81 6.11 -10.99
N LEU A 237 13.65 4.80 -10.99
CA LEU A 237 13.77 3.98 -9.78
C LEU A 237 15.07 3.20 -9.78
N LYS A 238 15.88 3.36 -8.74
CA LYS A 238 17.18 2.69 -8.59
C LYS A 238 17.09 1.57 -7.57
N THR A 239 17.74 0.45 -7.86
CA THR A 239 17.97 -0.62 -6.89
C THR A 239 19.36 -1.22 -7.08
N TYR A 240 19.77 -2.09 -6.15
CA TYR A 240 21.03 -2.82 -6.27
C TYR A 240 21.03 -3.71 -7.52
N TYR A 241 22.12 -3.68 -8.29
CA TYR A 241 22.27 -4.55 -9.45
C TYR A 241 22.81 -5.92 -9.05
N SER A 242 22.01 -6.96 -9.28
CA SER A 242 22.44 -8.36 -9.20
C SER A 242 22.70 -8.88 -10.62
N PRO A 243 23.95 -9.20 -11.00
CA PRO A 243 24.24 -9.75 -12.32
C PRO A 243 23.74 -11.19 -12.44
N ASP A 244 23.39 -11.60 -13.65
CA ASP A 244 23.28 -13.02 -13.97
C ASP A 244 24.67 -13.66 -13.88
N ASP A 245 24.81 -14.77 -13.17
CA ASP A 245 26.12 -15.35 -12.88
C ASP A 245 26.00 -16.85 -12.55
N VAL A 246 27.15 -17.51 -12.42
CA VAL A 246 27.27 -18.92 -12.04
C VAL A 246 27.87 -19.00 -10.64
N SER A 247 27.10 -19.57 -9.71
CA SER A 247 27.54 -19.83 -8.35
C SER A 247 28.73 -20.79 -8.34
N MET A 248 29.85 -20.34 -7.77
CA MET A 248 31.06 -21.14 -7.60
C MET A 248 30.95 -22.21 -6.53
N TRP A 249 29.90 -22.18 -5.70
CA TRP A 249 29.75 -23.07 -4.54
C TRP A 249 29.05 -24.39 -4.89
N ASP A 250 27.99 -24.31 -5.68
CA ASP A 250 27.12 -25.43 -6.05
C ASP A 250 27.04 -25.64 -7.57
N GLY A 251 27.68 -24.77 -8.37
CA GLY A 251 27.62 -24.84 -9.83
C GLY A 251 26.23 -24.52 -10.39
N SER A 252 25.39 -23.77 -9.68
CA SER A 252 24.10 -23.31 -10.20
C SER A 252 24.25 -21.99 -10.98
N ASN A 253 23.58 -21.88 -12.13
CA ASN A 253 23.40 -20.62 -12.84
C ASN A 253 22.15 -19.92 -12.29
N TYR A 254 22.28 -18.65 -11.93
CA TYR A 254 21.13 -17.83 -11.54
C TYR A 254 20.88 -16.72 -12.56
N LYS A 255 19.64 -16.66 -13.04
CA LYS A 255 19.17 -15.63 -13.98
C LYS A 255 18.09 -14.78 -13.35
N TYR A 256 18.28 -13.47 -13.41
CA TYR A 256 17.29 -12.51 -12.94
C TYR A 256 16.38 -12.05 -14.06
N SER A 257 15.10 -11.88 -13.72
CA SER A 257 14.13 -11.22 -14.57
C SER A 257 13.18 -10.40 -13.72
N TYR A 258 12.58 -9.37 -14.32
CA TYR A 258 11.80 -8.38 -13.59
C TYR A 258 10.44 -8.20 -14.25
N LYS A 259 9.39 -8.11 -13.44
CA LYS A 259 8.03 -7.79 -13.90
C LYS A 259 7.58 -6.51 -13.22
N VAL A 260 7.19 -5.52 -14.03
CA VAL A 260 6.76 -4.22 -13.54
C VAL A 260 5.24 -4.18 -13.50
N TYR A 261 4.68 -3.86 -12.34
CA TYR A 261 3.26 -3.63 -12.11
C TYR A 261 3.01 -2.14 -12.01
N LEU A 262 2.19 -1.60 -12.91
CA LEU A 262 1.83 -0.18 -12.98
C LEU A 262 0.36 -0.03 -12.61
N TYR A 263 0.08 0.88 -11.69
CA TYR A 263 -1.23 1.11 -11.13
C TYR A 263 -1.73 2.50 -11.46
N LYS A 264 -2.99 2.59 -11.86
CA LYS A 264 -3.79 3.81 -11.71
C LYS A 264 -4.74 3.58 -10.54
N LEU A 265 -4.82 4.53 -9.63
CA LEU A 265 -5.57 4.40 -8.38
C LEU A 265 -6.72 5.41 -8.38
N SER A 266 -7.86 5.01 -7.85
CA SER A 266 -8.88 5.96 -7.41
C SER A 266 -8.34 6.83 -6.27
N ARG A 267 -8.96 8.00 -6.05
CA ARG A 267 -8.57 8.92 -4.98
C ARG A 267 -8.66 8.24 -3.61
N GLU A 268 -9.72 7.48 -3.40
CA GLU A 268 -10.03 6.81 -2.14
C GLU A 268 -8.95 5.77 -1.82
N LEU A 269 -8.56 4.97 -2.81
CA LEU A 269 -7.49 3.99 -2.65
C LEU A 269 -6.13 4.64 -2.42
N PHE A 270 -5.82 5.71 -3.16
CA PHE A 270 -4.60 6.48 -2.96
C PHE A 270 -4.53 7.09 -1.56
N CYS A 271 -5.57 7.77 -1.09
CA CYS A 271 -5.64 8.36 0.24
C CYS A 271 -5.51 7.30 1.33
N TYR A 272 -6.12 6.13 1.14
CA TYR A 272 -5.95 4.99 2.04
C TYR A 272 -4.49 4.53 2.12
N LEU A 273 -3.88 4.17 0.99
CA LEU A 273 -2.50 3.69 0.95
C LEU A 273 -1.50 4.74 1.47
N LYS A 274 -1.72 6.02 1.13
CA LYS A 274 -0.94 7.13 1.67
C LYS A 274 -1.07 7.22 3.18
N SER A 275 -2.28 7.07 3.74
CA SER A 275 -2.47 7.08 5.20
C SER A 275 -1.76 5.91 5.88
N VAL A 276 -1.69 4.74 5.24
CA VAL A 276 -0.95 3.58 5.75
C VAL A 276 0.56 3.87 5.77
N ASN A 277 1.10 4.44 4.69
CA ASN A 277 2.51 4.84 4.62
C ASN A 277 2.82 5.94 5.66
N ASP A 278 1.96 6.97 5.77
CA ASP A 278 2.13 8.07 6.71
C ASP A 278 2.11 7.58 8.18
N VAL A 279 1.28 6.59 8.52
CA VAL A 279 1.26 5.97 9.86
C VAL A 279 2.50 5.13 10.11
N LYS A 280 2.94 4.34 9.12
CA LYS A 280 4.15 3.54 9.23
C LYS A 280 5.38 4.41 9.45
N ASN A 281 5.52 5.49 8.67
CA ASN A 281 6.66 6.40 8.68
C ASN A 281 6.58 7.49 9.77
N ASN A 282 5.67 7.35 10.75
CA ASN A 282 5.55 8.29 11.87
C ASN A 282 6.46 7.93 13.05
N ASP A 283 7.76 7.86 12.80
CA ASP A 283 8.76 7.42 13.80
C ASP A 283 8.71 8.24 15.10
N LEU A 284 8.47 9.54 15.00
CA LEU A 284 8.32 10.41 16.17
C LEU A 284 7.03 10.09 16.93
N GLY A 285 5.93 9.81 16.23
CA GLY A 285 4.67 9.44 16.86
C GLY A 285 4.74 8.10 17.58
N HIS A 286 5.40 7.11 16.99
CA HIS A 286 5.65 5.81 17.63
C HIS A 286 6.51 5.94 18.90
N LYS A 287 7.32 7.00 18.99
CA LYS A 287 8.12 7.35 20.17
C LYS A 287 7.42 8.31 21.15
N GLY A 288 6.16 8.66 20.90
CA GLY A 288 5.38 9.59 21.74
C GLY A 288 5.78 11.06 21.61
N LEU A 289 6.56 11.41 20.58
CA LEU A 289 7.08 12.75 20.33
C LEU A 289 6.24 13.54 19.30
N ALA A 290 5.25 12.89 18.68
CA ALA A 290 4.29 13.51 17.76
C ALA A 290 2.92 12.79 17.83
N PRO A 291 1.82 13.41 17.36
CA PRO A 291 0.53 12.73 17.25
C PRO A 291 0.57 11.55 16.27
N ILE A 292 -0.13 10.47 16.59
CA ILE A 292 -0.37 9.36 15.65
C ILE A 292 -1.54 9.73 14.73
N ARG A 293 -1.31 9.66 13.41
CA ARG A 293 -2.36 9.94 12.41
C ARG A 293 -3.35 8.78 12.37
N SER A 294 -4.63 9.08 12.15
CA SER A 294 -5.64 8.06 11.89
C SER A 294 -5.58 7.56 10.45
N HIS A 295 -6.01 6.32 10.22
CA HIS A 295 -6.19 5.79 8.87
C HIS A 295 -7.32 6.52 8.15
N TYR A 296 -7.14 6.72 6.84
CA TYR A 296 -8.20 7.20 5.96
C TYR A 296 -9.31 6.15 5.82
N SER A 297 -10.56 6.61 5.74
CA SER A 297 -11.73 5.78 5.44
C SER A 297 -12.75 6.57 4.64
N ASN A 298 -13.26 5.99 3.57
CA ASN A 298 -14.43 6.49 2.82
C ASN A 298 -15.69 5.66 3.10
N VAL A 299 -15.65 4.77 4.09
CA VAL A 299 -16.80 3.96 4.50
C VAL A 299 -17.63 4.75 5.52
N GLU A 300 -18.81 5.18 5.11
CA GLU A 300 -19.75 5.90 5.97
C GLU A 300 -20.23 5.00 7.11
N ASN A 301 -20.28 5.51 8.34
CA ASN A 301 -20.63 4.80 9.57
C ASN A 301 -19.75 3.59 9.91
N GLY A 302 -18.70 3.33 9.14
CA GLY A 302 -17.78 2.20 9.28
C GLY A 302 -16.32 2.62 9.32
N ILE A 303 -15.45 1.65 9.01
CA ILE A 303 -14.01 1.80 8.86
C ILE A 303 -13.59 1.02 7.62
N GLY A 304 -12.54 1.47 6.92
CA GLY A 304 -11.91 0.72 5.83
C GLY A 304 -11.94 1.51 4.54
N VAL A 305 -11.84 0.84 3.40
CA VAL A 305 -11.79 1.51 2.10
C VAL A 305 -12.56 0.74 1.04
N VAL A 306 -13.30 1.49 0.23
CA VAL A 306 -13.77 1.05 -1.07
C VAL A 306 -13.09 1.90 -2.12
N GLY A 307 -12.19 1.30 -2.91
CA GLY A 307 -11.33 2.06 -3.80
C GLY A 307 -11.00 1.30 -5.08
N GLY A 308 -11.24 1.93 -6.22
CA GLY A 308 -10.97 1.39 -7.54
C GLY A 308 -9.48 1.35 -7.88
N CYS A 309 -9.09 0.34 -8.65
CA CYS A 309 -7.74 0.21 -9.18
C CYS A 309 -7.75 -0.18 -10.67
N TRP A 310 -6.71 0.19 -11.39
CA TRP A 310 -6.38 -0.41 -12.68
C TRP A 310 -4.92 -0.85 -12.60
N VAL A 311 -4.61 -2.04 -13.08
CA VAL A 311 -3.25 -2.59 -13.05
C VAL A 311 -2.86 -3.16 -14.40
N ARG A 312 -1.65 -2.86 -14.85
CA ARG A 312 -0.98 -3.56 -15.95
C ARG A 312 0.34 -4.11 -15.47
N GLU A 313 0.61 -5.33 -15.88
CA GLU A 313 1.93 -5.93 -15.78
C GLU A 313 2.66 -5.89 -17.14
N THR A 314 3.98 -5.78 -17.09
CA THR A 314 4.83 -6.05 -18.27
C THR A 314 5.03 -7.55 -18.44
N GLU A 315 5.51 -7.93 -19.62
CA GLU A 315 6.24 -9.20 -19.74
C GLU A 315 7.47 -9.20 -18.83
N TRP A 316 8.03 -10.39 -18.58
CA TRP A 316 9.28 -10.53 -17.85
C TRP A 316 10.42 -9.87 -18.64
N LEU A 317 10.97 -8.81 -18.08
CA LEU A 317 12.15 -8.11 -18.59
C LEU A 317 13.40 -8.89 -18.17
N CYS A 318 14.22 -9.26 -19.15
CA CYS A 318 15.52 -9.87 -18.88
C CYS A 318 16.42 -8.90 -18.11
N ASN A 319 17.35 -9.45 -17.33
CA ASN A 319 18.38 -8.64 -16.72
C ASN A 319 19.24 -7.91 -17.77
N VAL A 320 19.80 -6.77 -17.39
CA VAL A 320 20.67 -6.01 -18.29
C VAL A 320 22.06 -6.64 -18.25
N SER A 321 22.61 -7.04 -19.41
CA SER A 321 24.00 -7.50 -19.48
C SER A 321 24.95 -6.34 -19.20
N LYS A 322 26.03 -6.62 -18.48
CA LYS A 322 27.24 -5.80 -18.61
C LYS A 322 27.83 -6.15 -19.97
N ASP A 323 27.46 -5.41 -21.00
CA ASP A 323 28.24 -5.46 -22.24
C ASP A 323 29.64 -4.93 -21.89
N ILE A 324 30.61 -5.85 -21.84
CA ILE A 324 32.03 -5.53 -21.74
C ILE A 324 32.42 -5.02 -23.12
N ASN A 325 32.35 -3.71 -23.33
CA ASN A 325 33.08 -3.06 -24.42
C ASN A 325 34.55 -2.91 -24.04
#